data_AF-N6UDZ3-F1
#
_entry.id   AF-N6UDZ3-F1
#
_cell.length_a   1.000
_cell.length_b   1.000
_cell.length_c   1.000
_cell.angle_alpha   90.00
_cell.angle_beta   90.00
_cell.angle_gamma   90.00
#
_symmetry.space_group_name_H-M   'P 1'
#
loop_
_entity.id
_entity.type
_entity.pdbx_description
1 polymer ?
#
loop_
_entity_poly.entity_id
_entity_poly.type
_entity_poly.pdbx_seq_one_letter_code
_entity_poly.pdbx_strand_id
1 'polypeptide(L)'
;MTRADLTRVKITGKNKGTGVYAIGATGMVMTLDGVTVSKVQTGVVMGRGESLMISGSSRIEFMGDYGVYVRDTVTVELAETKITGGGKGTGVYAVGGTGNGTFTVALDGVDIEGVQMGVYMKGGKKLTMKRGSVDFTGNYGVGVYVGSLVTSAELTEMKVVGSGKGSTGVYAGGGKVVLEKVTFEAVEIGVTMLGNGTLRMEKETRISLASGGGIGVMVGVM
;
A
#
# COMPACT_ATOMS: atom_id res chain seq x y z
N MET A 1 -15.92 24.45 -2.35
CA MET A 1 -15.50 23.06 -2.11
C MET A 1 -15.49 22.35 -3.46
N THR A 2 -14.38 21.71 -3.82
CA THR A 2 -14.29 20.96 -5.08
C THR A 2 -14.54 19.49 -4.79
N ARG A 3 -15.51 18.87 -5.46
CA ARG A 3 -15.82 17.45 -5.34
C ARG A 3 -15.96 16.85 -6.73
N ALA A 4 -15.44 15.63 -6.90
CA ALA A 4 -15.71 14.82 -8.07
C ALA A 4 -16.04 13.40 -7.62
N ASP A 5 -17.18 12.89 -8.09
CA ASP A 5 -17.67 11.55 -7.82
C ASP A 5 -17.79 10.80 -9.16
N LEU A 6 -17.00 9.74 -9.32
CA LEU A 6 -17.04 8.90 -10.51
C LEU A 6 -17.65 7.56 -10.11
N THR A 7 -18.83 7.27 -10.63
CA THR A 7 -19.54 6.01 -10.39
C THR A 7 -19.59 5.18 -11.66
N ARG A 8 -19.07 3.95 -11.61
CA ARG A 8 -19.07 2.98 -12.72
C ARG A 8 -18.44 3.51 -14.01
N VAL A 9 -17.40 4.33 -13.87
CA VAL A 9 -16.66 4.90 -15.00
C VAL A 9 -15.55 3.94 -15.46
N LYS A 10 -15.39 3.79 -16.78
CA LYS A 10 -14.28 3.06 -17.39
C LYS A 10 -13.30 4.04 -18.05
N ILE A 11 -12.06 3.99 -17.62
CA ILE A 11 -10.94 4.78 -18.15
C ILE A 11 -9.93 3.81 -18.76
N THR A 12 -9.59 4.01 -20.03
CA THR A 12 -8.65 3.15 -20.76
C THR A 12 -7.62 4.00 -21.50
N GLY A 13 -6.35 3.80 -21.17
CA GLY A 13 -5.23 4.44 -21.85
C GLY A 13 -4.65 3.60 -22.99
N LYS A 14 -3.43 3.96 -23.41
CA LYS A 14 -2.61 3.25 -24.40
C LYS A 14 -1.23 2.91 -23.84
N ASN A 15 -1.20 2.37 -22.62
CA ASN A 15 -0.03 2.09 -21.78
C ASN A 15 0.81 3.33 -21.45
N LYS A 16 0.17 4.51 -21.45
CA LYS A 16 0.77 5.81 -21.15
C LYS A 16 -0.23 6.67 -20.39
N GLY A 17 0.27 7.70 -19.71
CA GLY A 17 -0.54 8.69 -18.99
C GLY A 17 -1.09 8.20 -17.66
N THR A 18 -1.91 9.03 -17.05
CA THR A 18 -2.55 8.79 -15.74
C THR A 18 -4.04 8.56 -15.91
N GLY A 19 -4.60 7.54 -15.27
CA GLY A 19 -6.03 7.26 -15.32
C GLY A 19 -6.87 8.34 -14.65
N VAL A 20 -6.61 8.60 -13.37
CA VAL A 20 -7.24 9.67 -12.60
C VAL A 20 -6.16 10.56 -12.01
N TYR A 21 -6.25 11.88 -12.25
CA TYR A 21 -5.29 12.85 -11.74
C TYR A 21 -6.05 13.97 -11.00
N ALA A 22 -6.01 13.90 -9.67
CA ALA A 22 -6.66 14.84 -8.78
C ALA A 22 -5.59 15.72 -8.09
N ILE A 23 -5.54 17.01 -8.43
CA ILE A 23 -4.73 17.99 -7.70
C ILE A 23 -5.61 19.18 -7.37
N GLY A 24 -5.72 19.51 -6.08
CA GLY A 24 -6.66 20.52 -5.61
C GLY A 24 -6.13 21.42 -4.51
N ALA A 25 -6.97 22.36 -4.08
CA ALA A 25 -6.77 23.13 -2.87
C ALA A 25 -7.30 22.35 -1.65
N THR A 26 -7.05 22.87 -0.44
CA THR A 26 -7.62 22.35 0.81
C THR A 26 -9.14 22.16 0.68
N GLY A 27 -9.65 21.00 1.11
CA GLY A 27 -11.09 20.67 1.04
C GLY A 27 -11.55 19.97 -0.25
N MET A 28 -10.64 19.59 -1.15
CA MET A 28 -11.00 18.77 -2.31
C MET A 28 -11.29 17.32 -1.89
N VAL A 29 -12.40 16.77 -2.37
CA VAL A 29 -12.77 15.35 -2.18
C VAL A 29 -12.87 14.64 -3.54
N MET A 30 -12.30 13.45 -3.63
CA MET A 30 -12.38 12.58 -4.80
C MET A 30 -12.97 11.21 -4.43
N THR A 31 -14.05 10.82 -5.08
CA THR A 31 -14.69 9.50 -4.89
C THR A 31 -14.68 8.71 -6.19
N LEU A 32 -14.17 7.48 -6.14
CA LEU A 32 -14.22 6.49 -7.23
C LEU A 32 -15.02 5.27 -6.74
N ASP A 33 -16.19 5.02 -7.31
CA ASP A 33 -17.06 3.90 -6.94
C ASP A 33 -17.30 2.99 -8.15
N GLY A 34 -16.82 1.75 -8.10
CA GLY A 34 -16.88 0.81 -9.21
C GLY A 34 -16.15 1.26 -10.47
N VAL A 35 -15.08 2.03 -10.32
CA VAL A 35 -14.30 2.58 -11.43
C VAL A 35 -13.28 1.56 -11.92
N THR A 36 -13.13 1.46 -13.24
CA THR A 36 -12.09 0.64 -13.89
C THR A 36 -11.09 1.52 -14.60
N VAL A 37 -9.82 1.44 -14.23
CA VAL A 37 -8.69 2.08 -14.89
C VAL A 37 -7.80 1.01 -15.51
N SER A 38 -7.46 1.14 -16.79
CA SER A 38 -6.68 0.14 -17.52
C SER A 38 -5.76 0.75 -18.56
N LYS A 39 -4.68 0.04 -18.90
CA LYS A 39 -3.70 0.44 -19.94
C LYS A 39 -3.14 1.85 -19.70
N VAL A 40 -2.78 2.19 -18.47
CA VAL A 40 -2.16 3.47 -18.11
C VAL A 40 -0.77 3.26 -17.53
N GLN A 41 0.05 4.31 -17.52
CA GLN A 41 1.33 4.28 -16.81
C GLN A 41 1.10 4.38 -15.30
N THR A 42 0.21 5.28 -14.88
CA THR A 42 -0.15 5.48 -13.46
C THR A 42 -1.66 5.36 -13.31
N GLY A 43 -2.14 4.61 -12.32
CA GLY A 43 -3.58 4.41 -12.10
C GLY A 43 -4.28 5.68 -11.62
N VAL A 44 -4.07 6.03 -10.36
CA VAL A 44 -4.67 7.18 -9.68
C VAL A 44 -3.58 8.00 -9.02
N VAL A 45 -3.65 9.32 -9.17
CA VAL A 45 -2.80 10.27 -8.45
C VAL A 45 -3.69 11.25 -7.71
N MET A 46 -3.45 11.43 -6.41
CA MET A 46 -4.00 12.55 -5.66
C MET A 46 -2.92 13.27 -4.86
N GLY A 47 -2.79 14.58 -5.08
CA GLY A 47 -1.89 15.44 -4.30
C GLY A 47 -2.61 16.70 -3.87
N ARG A 48 -2.44 17.08 -2.60
CA ARG A 48 -3.24 18.13 -1.95
C ARG A 48 -4.74 17.77 -1.92
N GLY A 49 -5.51 18.44 -1.07
CA GLY A 49 -6.92 18.13 -0.86
C GLY A 49 -7.19 17.44 0.48
N GLU A 50 -8.44 17.03 0.65
CA GLU A 50 -8.97 16.47 1.90
C GLU A 50 -8.99 14.94 1.86
N SER A 51 -9.64 14.33 0.86
CA SER A 51 -9.77 12.86 0.82
C SER A 51 -9.85 12.24 -0.58
N LEU A 52 -9.33 11.03 -0.68
CA LEU A 52 -9.49 10.08 -1.79
C LEU A 52 -10.21 8.84 -1.27
N MET A 53 -11.37 8.53 -1.82
CA MET A 53 -12.11 7.29 -1.58
C MET A 53 -12.18 6.46 -2.87
N ILE A 54 -11.81 5.19 -2.80
CA ILE A 54 -11.95 4.23 -3.91
C ILE A 54 -12.68 2.99 -3.38
N SER A 55 -13.77 2.61 -4.03
CA SER A 55 -14.64 1.53 -3.55
C SER A 55 -15.42 0.84 -4.67
N GLY A 56 -16.40 0.00 -4.32
CA GLY A 56 -17.35 -0.58 -5.26
C GLY A 56 -16.77 -1.63 -6.21
N SER A 57 -15.79 -2.42 -5.76
CA SER A 57 -15.07 -3.38 -6.63
C SER A 57 -14.29 -2.72 -7.76
N SER A 58 -13.75 -1.52 -7.49
CA SER A 58 -12.89 -0.79 -8.43
C SER A 58 -11.66 -1.62 -8.83
N ARG A 59 -11.20 -1.45 -10.08
CA ARG A 59 -10.05 -2.14 -10.66
C ARG A 59 -9.07 -1.13 -11.23
N ILE A 60 -7.82 -1.21 -10.81
CA ILE A 60 -6.75 -0.28 -11.22
C ILE A 60 -5.60 -1.09 -11.78
N GLU A 61 -5.42 -1.05 -13.10
CA GLU A 61 -4.29 -1.67 -13.79
C GLU A 61 -3.30 -0.60 -14.27
N PHE A 62 -2.03 -0.77 -13.92
CA PHE A 62 -0.97 0.18 -14.27
C PHE A 62 0.30 -0.53 -14.73
N MET A 63 1.00 0.04 -15.71
CA MET A 63 2.21 -0.53 -16.31
C MET A 63 3.48 0.25 -15.97
N GLY A 64 3.37 1.34 -15.23
CA GLY A 64 4.47 2.23 -14.85
C GLY A 64 4.79 2.13 -13.37
N ASP A 65 4.86 3.28 -12.71
CA ASP A 65 5.45 3.39 -11.38
C ASP A 65 4.44 3.14 -10.26
N TYR A 66 3.18 3.56 -10.42
CA TYR A 66 2.20 3.54 -9.32
C TYR A 66 0.79 3.12 -9.74
N GLY A 67 0.17 2.24 -8.94
CA GLY A 67 -1.26 1.99 -9.00
C GLY A 67 -2.04 3.17 -8.43
N VAL A 68 -1.79 3.48 -7.15
CA VAL A 68 -2.34 4.65 -6.46
C VAL A 68 -1.20 5.44 -5.83
N TYR A 69 -1.01 6.68 -6.27
CA TYR A 69 -0.03 7.61 -5.72
C TYR A 69 -0.72 8.74 -4.98
N VAL A 70 -0.41 8.87 -3.69
CA VAL A 70 -0.96 9.89 -2.80
C VAL A 70 0.14 10.62 -2.04
N ARG A 71 -0.01 11.93 -1.86
CA ARG A 71 0.95 12.75 -1.12
C ARG A 71 0.29 13.86 -0.30
N ASP A 72 1.10 14.51 0.53
CA ASP A 72 0.73 15.65 1.38
C ASP A 72 -0.14 15.23 2.58
N THR A 73 -1.33 15.80 2.77
CA THR A 73 -2.20 15.62 3.95
C THR A 73 -3.52 14.88 3.64
N VAL A 74 -3.59 14.23 2.48
CA VAL A 74 -4.81 13.56 1.98
C VAL A 74 -5.16 12.36 2.87
N THR A 75 -6.43 12.25 3.27
CA THR A 75 -6.97 11.01 3.89
C THR A 75 -7.36 10.04 2.79
N VAL A 76 -6.86 8.80 2.87
CA VAL A 76 -6.99 7.83 1.78
C VAL A 76 -7.72 6.59 2.28
N GLU A 77 -8.82 6.25 1.61
CA GLU A 77 -9.64 5.08 1.92
C GLU A 77 -9.86 4.26 0.65
N LEU A 78 -9.35 3.04 0.62
CA LEU A 78 -9.61 2.07 -0.44
C LEU A 78 -10.36 0.90 0.17
N ALA A 79 -11.51 0.55 -0.40
CA ALA A 79 -12.31 -0.58 0.02
C ALA A 79 -12.58 -1.51 -1.16
N GLU A 80 -12.47 -2.82 -0.97
CA GLU A 80 -12.83 -3.84 -1.97
C GLU A 80 -12.26 -3.51 -3.35
N THR A 81 -10.97 -3.18 -3.42
CA THR A 81 -10.33 -2.64 -4.63
C THR A 81 -9.21 -3.57 -5.08
N LYS A 82 -9.14 -3.85 -6.39
CA LYS A 82 -8.06 -4.63 -6.98
C LYS A 82 -7.07 -3.72 -7.71
N ILE A 83 -5.79 -3.83 -7.37
CA ILE A 83 -4.68 -3.10 -7.99
C ILE A 83 -3.72 -4.11 -8.62
N THR A 84 -3.56 -4.06 -9.94
CA THR A 84 -2.69 -4.97 -10.69
C THR A 84 -1.58 -4.19 -11.39
N GLY A 85 -0.34 -4.53 -11.09
CA GLY A 85 0.85 -4.00 -11.76
C GLY A 85 1.33 -4.86 -12.92
N GLY A 86 2.29 -4.33 -13.69
CA GLY A 86 2.95 -5.02 -14.81
C GLY A 86 4.22 -5.78 -14.44
N GLY A 87 4.36 -6.26 -13.19
CA GLY A 87 5.56 -6.87 -12.63
C GLY A 87 6.60 -5.86 -12.11
N LYS A 88 6.24 -4.59 -11.99
CA LYS A 88 7.11 -3.50 -11.52
C LYS A 88 6.29 -2.40 -10.83
N GLY A 89 6.98 -1.43 -10.23
CA GLY A 89 6.34 -0.30 -9.57
C GLY A 89 5.69 -0.67 -8.24
N THR A 90 4.88 0.25 -7.71
CA THR A 90 4.26 0.16 -6.39
C THR A 90 2.73 0.14 -6.51
N GLY A 91 2.06 -0.79 -5.82
CA GLY A 91 0.60 -0.83 -5.78
C GLY A 91 0.02 0.46 -5.18
N VAL A 92 0.34 0.73 -3.91
CA VAL A 92 -0.04 1.97 -3.21
C VAL A 92 1.22 2.70 -2.74
N TYR A 93 1.47 3.89 -3.26
CA TYR A 93 2.60 4.74 -2.88
C TYR A 93 2.08 6.00 -2.18
N ALA A 94 2.32 6.08 -0.86
CA ALA A 94 1.76 7.09 0.02
C ALA A 94 2.88 7.87 0.73
N VAL A 95 2.99 9.16 0.45
CA VAL A 95 4.07 10.01 1.00
C VAL A 95 3.49 11.19 1.77
N GLY A 96 3.47 11.06 3.09
CA GLY A 96 3.14 12.15 4.01
C GLY A 96 4.32 13.07 4.28
N GLY A 97 4.04 14.31 4.66
CA GLY A 97 5.06 15.25 5.15
C GLY A 97 5.67 14.82 6.49
N THR A 98 6.73 15.52 6.92
CA THR A 98 7.44 15.25 8.17
C THR A 98 6.56 15.58 9.40
N GLY A 99 6.20 14.59 10.21
CA GLY A 99 5.54 14.77 11.52
C GLY A 99 4.22 14.01 11.72
N ASN A 100 3.60 14.18 12.90
CA ASN A 100 2.33 13.58 13.34
C ASN A 100 1.09 14.17 12.61
N GLY A 101 1.18 14.39 11.30
CA GLY A 101 0.12 15.01 10.49
C GLY A 101 -1.13 14.12 10.35
N THR A 102 -2.22 14.68 9.85
CA THR A 102 -3.51 13.96 9.63
C THR A 102 -3.47 12.93 8.51
N PHE A 103 -2.33 12.74 7.84
CA PHE A 103 -2.18 11.82 6.72
C PHE A 103 -2.37 10.37 7.18
N THR A 104 -3.45 9.74 6.71
CA THR A 104 -3.81 8.36 7.03
C THR A 104 -4.19 7.60 5.77
N VAL A 105 -3.81 6.32 5.73
CA VAL A 105 -4.16 5.39 4.66
C VAL A 105 -4.90 4.21 5.28
N ALA A 106 -6.11 3.93 4.81
CA ALA A 106 -6.91 2.78 5.17
C ALA A 106 -7.22 1.94 3.93
N LEU A 107 -6.82 0.67 3.96
CA LEU A 107 -7.03 -0.31 2.90
C LEU A 107 -7.86 -1.45 3.50
N ASP A 108 -9.10 -1.65 3.03
CA ASP A 108 -9.99 -2.70 3.52
C ASP A 108 -10.45 -3.63 2.39
N GLY A 109 -10.04 -4.89 2.40
CA GLY A 109 -10.32 -5.83 1.30
C GLY A 109 -9.62 -5.42 0.00
N VAL A 110 -8.40 -4.90 0.10
CA VAL A 110 -7.62 -4.47 -1.06
C VAL A 110 -6.66 -5.59 -1.48
N ASP A 111 -6.73 -5.97 -2.76
CA ASP A 111 -5.82 -6.93 -3.36
C ASP A 111 -4.83 -6.23 -4.29
N ILE A 112 -3.54 -6.42 -4.04
CA ILE A 112 -2.44 -5.87 -4.82
C ILE A 112 -1.64 -7.04 -5.39
N GLU A 113 -1.46 -7.08 -6.70
CA GLU A 113 -0.72 -8.17 -7.37
C GLU A 113 0.16 -7.65 -8.52
N GLY A 114 1.21 -8.41 -8.85
CA GLY A 114 2.05 -8.11 -10.00
C GLY A 114 2.83 -6.81 -9.85
N VAL A 115 3.27 -6.47 -8.65
CA VAL A 115 4.03 -5.24 -8.35
C VAL A 115 5.43 -5.58 -7.84
N GLN A 116 6.35 -4.60 -7.83
CA GLN A 116 7.64 -4.77 -7.16
C GLN A 116 7.52 -4.48 -5.66
N MET A 117 6.71 -3.47 -5.31
CA MET A 117 6.38 -3.13 -3.93
C MET A 117 4.85 -3.10 -3.77
N GLY A 118 4.34 -3.70 -2.71
CA GLY A 118 2.89 -3.72 -2.46
C GLY A 118 2.38 -2.34 -2.02
N VAL A 119 2.64 -2.02 -0.76
CA VAL A 119 2.29 -0.75 -0.13
C VAL A 119 3.56 -0.08 0.38
N TYR A 120 3.75 1.18 0.04
CA TYR A 120 4.83 2.00 0.52
C TYR A 120 4.25 3.24 1.19
N MET A 121 4.41 3.35 2.52
CA MET A 121 4.02 4.53 3.27
C MET A 121 5.23 5.18 3.91
N LYS A 122 5.53 6.43 3.52
CA LYS A 122 6.61 7.24 4.09
C LYS A 122 6.02 8.48 4.75
N GLY A 123 6.08 8.52 6.08
CA GLY A 123 5.50 9.60 6.88
C GLY A 123 3.98 9.50 7.03
N GLY A 124 3.45 10.18 8.05
CA GLY A 124 2.02 10.22 8.36
C GLY A 124 1.66 9.53 9.67
N LYS A 125 0.38 9.60 10.03
CA LYS A 125 -0.11 9.13 11.32
C LYS A 125 -0.41 7.65 11.34
N LYS A 126 -1.10 7.12 10.33
CA LYS A 126 -1.58 5.73 10.40
C LYS A 126 -1.68 5.07 9.03
N LEU A 127 -1.13 3.85 8.95
CA LEU A 127 -1.48 2.85 7.95
C LEU A 127 -2.42 1.83 8.59
N THR A 128 -3.57 1.55 7.98
CA THR A 128 -4.44 0.44 8.35
C THR A 128 -4.65 -0.42 7.12
N MET A 129 -4.39 -1.72 7.23
CA MET A 129 -4.70 -2.70 6.20
C MET A 129 -5.50 -3.83 6.84
N LYS A 130 -6.69 -4.09 6.33
CA LYS A 130 -7.61 -5.08 6.88
C LYS A 130 -8.16 -5.92 5.74
N ARG A 131 -8.04 -7.25 5.81
CA ARG A 131 -8.46 -8.15 4.72
C ARG A 131 -7.76 -7.87 3.38
N GLY A 132 -7.76 -8.85 2.50
CA GLY A 132 -7.12 -8.74 1.19
C GLY A 132 -5.69 -9.26 1.19
N SER A 133 -4.96 -8.91 0.13
CA SER A 133 -3.69 -9.55 -0.18
C SER A 133 -2.67 -8.63 -0.85
N VAL A 134 -1.40 -8.95 -0.66
CA VAL A 134 -0.28 -8.33 -1.38
C VAL A 134 0.59 -9.44 -1.95
N ASP A 135 0.63 -9.54 -3.27
CA ASP A 135 1.56 -10.36 -4.04
C ASP A 135 2.56 -9.45 -4.75
N PHE A 136 3.84 -9.62 -4.42
CA PHE A 136 4.91 -8.78 -4.92
C PHE A 136 6.11 -9.59 -5.44
N THR A 137 6.79 -8.98 -6.40
CA THR A 137 7.83 -9.59 -7.24
C THR A 137 9.14 -8.79 -7.19
N GLY A 138 10.19 -9.35 -7.78
CA GLY A 138 11.48 -8.65 -7.96
C GLY A 138 12.49 -8.86 -6.83
N ASN A 139 13.76 -8.64 -7.16
CA ASN A 139 14.86 -8.65 -6.21
C ASN A 139 14.73 -7.45 -5.28
N TYR A 140 14.79 -7.67 -3.96
CA TYR A 140 14.59 -6.62 -2.94
C TYR A 140 13.17 -6.04 -2.90
N GLY A 141 12.18 -6.78 -3.40
CA GLY A 141 10.77 -6.42 -3.27
C GLY A 141 10.32 -6.37 -1.82
N VAL A 142 9.38 -5.48 -1.52
CA VAL A 142 8.78 -5.34 -0.18
C VAL A 142 7.27 -5.37 -0.28
N GLY A 143 6.63 -6.25 0.49
CA GLY A 143 5.16 -6.33 0.55
C GLY A 143 4.58 -5.04 1.14
N VAL A 144 4.98 -4.70 2.36
CA VAL A 144 4.55 -3.48 3.04
C VAL A 144 5.75 -2.75 3.65
N TYR A 145 6.04 -1.57 3.15
CA TYR A 145 7.06 -0.67 3.66
C TYR A 145 6.44 0.43 4.51
N VAL A 146 6.86 0.53 5.77
CA VAL A 146 6.44 1.53 6.74
C VAL A 146 7.67 2.36 7.14
N GLY A 147 7.72 3.61 6.70
CA GLY A 147 8.83 4.52 6.99
C GLY A 147 8.91 4.92 8.47
N SER A 148 10.09 5.34 8.92
CA SER A 148 10.36 5.75 10.31
C SER A 148 9.52 6.92 10.82
N LEU A 149 8.99 7.73 9.91
CA LEU A 149 8.11 8.87 10.22
C LEU A 149 6.62 8.48 10.30
N VAL A 150 6.28 7.20 10.11
CA VAL A 150 4.91 6.71 10.28
C VAL A 150 4.66 6.41 11.76
N THR A 151 3.67 7.04 12.37
CA THR A 151 3.40 6.85 13.82
C THR A 151 2.93 5.42 14.12
N SER A 152 2.04 4.87 13.29
CA SER A 152 1.52 3.52 13.49
C SER A 152 1.13 2.81 12.19
N ALA A 153 1.29 1.49 12.18
CA ALA A 153 0.80 0.61 11.12
C ALA A 153 0.10 -0.61 11.75
N GLU A 154 -1.10 -0.91 11.26
CA GLU A 154 -1.91 -2.04 11.72
C GLU A 154 -2.31 -2.88 10.51
N LEU A 155 -1.85 -4.13 10.45
CA LEU A 155 -2.24 -5.11 9.42
C LEU A 155 -3.03 -6.22 10.09
N THR A 156 -4.24 -6.50 9.60
CA THR A 156 -5.14 -7.50 10.17
C THR A 156 -5.75 -8.37 9.09
N GLU A 157 -5.71 -9.70 9.28
CA GLU A 157 -6.34 -10.67 8.35
C GLU A 157 -5.82 -10.53 6.91
N MET A 158 -4.52 -10.24 6.77
CA MET A 158 -3.84 -10.04 5.49
C MET A 158 -3.10 -11.29 5.04
N LYS A 159 -3.02 -11.48 3.72
CA LYS A 159 -2.05 -12.40 3.10
C LYS A 159 -0.96 -11.60 2.38
N VAL A 160 0.31 -11.92 2.64
CA VAL A 160 1.48 -11.28 2.01
C VAL A 160 2.34 -12.37 1.37
N VAL A 161 2.47 -12.34 0.04
CA VAL A 161 3.20 -13.33 -0.75
C VAL A 161 4.41 -12.68 -1.40
N GLY A 162 5.60 -13.14 -1.01
CA GLY A 162 6.87 -12.66 -1.54
C GLY A 162 7.35 -13.43 -2.76
N SER A 163 8.45 -12.92 -3.32
CA SER A 163 9.12 -13.45 -4.51
C SER A 163 10.23 -14.47 -4.23
N GLY A 164 10.38 -14.89 -2.97
CA GLY A 164 11.46 -15.75 -2.52
C GLY A 164 12.68 -14.96 -2.04
N LYS A 165 13.86 -15.27 -2.59
CA LYS A 165 15.12 -14.65 -2.16
C LYS A 165 15.14 -13.13 -2.44
N GLY A 166 15.68 -12.35 -1.52
CA GLY A 166 15.71 -10.90 -1.53
C GLY A 166 14.41 -10.25 -1.06
N SER A 167 13.34 -11.00 -0.83
CA SER A 167 12.02 -10.44 -0.55
C SER A 167 11.80 -10.19 0.96
N THR A 168 11.14 -9.08 1.28
CA THR A 168 10.73 -8.75 2.66
C THR A 168 9.21 -8.59 2.73
N GLY A 169 8.54 -9.32 3.61
CA GLY A 169 7.09 -9.21 3.80
C GLY A 169 6.69 -7.83 4.33
N VAL A 170 7.14 -7.49 5.53
CA VAL A 170 6.95 -6.16 6.14
C VAL A 170 8.30 -5.56 6.52
N TYR A 171 8.57 -4.34 6.05
CA TYR A 171 9.66 -3.50 6.51
C TYR A 171 9.11 -2.36 7.37
N ALA A 172 9.61 -2.22 8.60
CA ALA A 172 9.27 -1.14 9.51
C ALA A 172 10.51 -0.34 9.92
N GLY A 173 10.53 0.95 9.57
CA GLY A 173 11.58 1.89 9.97
C GLY A 173 11.41 2.44 11.39
N GLY A 174 10.35 2.08 12.13
CA GLY A 174 10.06 2.57 13.48
C GLY A 174 8.55 2.58 13.77
N GLY A 175 8.15 3.33 14.81
CA GLY A 175 6.75 3.54 15.16
C GLY A 175 6.08 2.32 15.83
N LYS A 176 4.76 2.33 15.94
CA LYS A 176 4.00 1.18 16.46
C LYS A 176 3.51 0.31 15.30
N VAL A 177 3.97 -0.94 15.23
CA VAL A 177 3.53 -1.91 14.23
C VAL A 177 2.78 -3.06 14.91
N VAL A 178 1.56 -3.32 14.45
CA VAL A 178 0.72 -4.42 14.94
C VAL A 178 0.31 -5.29 13.77
N LEU A 179 0.58 -6.59 13.89
CA LEU A 179 0.22 -7.63 12.92
C LEU A 179 -0.70 -8.65 13.62
N GLU A 180 -1.93 -8.79 13.14
CA GLU A 180 -2.91 -9.73 13.70
C GLU A 180 -3.45 -10.64 12.60
N LYS A 181 -3.35 -11.97 12.79
CA LYS A 181 -3.78 -12.97 11.79
C LYS A 181 -3.18 -12.71 10.40
N VAL A 182 -1.92 -12.28 10.32
CA VAL A 182 -1.26 -12.04 9.04
C VAL A 182 -0.52 -13.29 8.59
N THR A 183 -0.69 -13.70 7.34
CA THR A 183 0.04 -14.83 6.76
C THR A 183 1.06 -14.33 5.76
N PHE A 184 2.32 -14.71 5.95
CA PHE A 184 3.42 -14.46 5.04
C PHE A 184 3.82 -15.75 4.32
N GLU A 185 4.00 -15.69 3.01
CA GLU A 185 4.41 -16.82 2.17
C GLU A 185 5.59 -16.46 1.29
N ALA A 186 6.52 -17.40 1.10
CA ALA A 186 7.65 -17.28 0.18
C ALA A 186 8.52 -16.02 0.39
N VAL A 187 8.72 -15.62 1.64
CA VAL A 187 9.55 -14.45 1.99
C VAL A 187 10.93 -14.84 2.49
N GLU A 188 11.99 -14.15 2.08
CA GLU A 188 13.31 -14.32 2.72
C GLU A 188 13.29 -13.71 4.12
N ILE A 189 12.70 -12.52 4.26
CA ILE A 189 12.47 -11.89 5.56
C ILE A 189 10.97 -11.70 5.76
N GLY A 190 10.41 -12.31 6.81
CA GLY A 190 8.99 -12.13 7.14
C GLY A 190 8.68 -10.70 7.56
N VAL A 191 9.26 -10.29 8.67
CA VAL A 191 9.11 -8.94 9.23
C VAL A 191 10.47 -8.42 9.67
N THR A 192 10.79 -7.19 9.30
CA THR A 192 11.95 -6.48 9.83
C THR A 192 11.55 -5.16 10.48
N MET A 193 12.10 -4.87 11.65
CA MET A 193 11.96 -3.59 12.34
C MET A 193 13.34 -3.10 12.80
N LEU A 194 13.85 -2.07 12.13
CA LEU A 194 15.23 -1.58 12.36
C LEU A 194 15.30 -0.16 12.96
N GLY A 195 14.17 0.38 13.41
CA GLY A 195 14.12 1.67 14.08
C GLY A 195 13.30 1.65 15.36
N ASN A 196 13.37 2.76 16.10
CA ASN A 196 12.73 2.88 17.40
C ASN A 196 11.21 2.70 17.32
N GLY A 197 10.66 1.85 18.18
CA GLY A 197 9.23 1.62 18.25
C GLY A 197 8.86 0.28 18.88
N THR A 198 7.67 -0.20 18.56
CA THR A 198 7.16 -1.49 19.05
C THR A 198 6.65 -2.32 17.87
N LEU A 199 7.01 -3.60 17.85
CA LEU A 199 6.41 -4.62 16.97
C LEU A 199 5.60 -5.57 17.83
N ARG A 200 4.33 -5.75 17.47
CA ARG A 200 3.42 -6.71 18.11
C ARG A 200 2.83 -7.64 17.06
N MET A 201 3.01 -8.94 17.25
CA MET A 201 2.52 -9.97 16.34
C MET A 201 1.67 -10.96 17.14
N GLU A 202 0.38 -11.07 16.82
CA GLU A 202 -0.59 -11.82 17.62
C GLU A 202 -1.59 -12.60 16.75
N LYS A 203 -2.45 -13.38 17.42
CA LYS A 203 -3.61 -14.07 16.83
C LYS A 203 -3.25 -14.93 15.60
N GLU A 204 -2.33 -15.88 15.78
CA GLU A 204 -1.92 -16.82 14.74
C GLU A 204 -1.32 -16.19 13.48
N THR A 205 -0.56 -15.10 13.64
CA THR A 205 0.31 -14.61 12.57
C THR A 205 1.32 -15.69 12.18
N ARG A 206 1.41 -16.04 10.89
CA ARG A 206 2.21 -17.15 10.35
C ARG A 206 3.22 -16.63 9.35
N ILE A 207 4.46 -17.11 9.42
CA ILE A 207 5.50 -16.79 8.45
C ILE A 207 6.03 -18.08 7.84
N SER A 208 5.91 -18.20 6.52
CA SER A 208 6.50 -19.27 5.73
C SER A 208 7.64 -18.70 4.91
N LEU A 209 8.86 -19.10 5.26
CA LEU A 209 10.08 -18.60 4.62
C LEU A 209 10.27 -19.20 3.21
N ALA A 210 11.00 -18.48 2.39
CA ALA A 210 11.44 -18.93 1.08
C ALA A 210 12.33 -20.18 1.17
N SER A 211 12.36 -20.97 0.09
CA SER A 211 13.29 -22.10 -0.03
C SER A 211 14.74 -21.62 0.05
N GLY A 212 15.56 -22.25 0.89
CA GLY A 212 16.94 -21.85 1.13
C GLY A 212 17.17 -21.11 2.45
N GLY A 213 16.11 -20.90 3.24
CA GLY A 213 16.18 -20.26 4.55
C GLY A 213 15.93 -18.76 4.48
N GLY A 214 16.00 -18.09 5.63
CA GLY A 214 15.65 -16.68 5.77
C GLY A 214 15.50 -16.29 7.23
N ILE A 215 14.98 -15.09 7.47
CA ILE A 215 14.73 -14.56 8.80
C ILE A 215 13.23 -14.38 8.99
N GLY A 216 12.63 -15.09 9.94
CA GLY A 216 11.21 -14.90 10.27
C GLY A 216 10.93 -13.47 10.72
N VAL A 217 11.57 -13.07 11.82
CA VAL A 217 11.45 -11.73 12.40
C VAL A 217 12.84 -11.20 12.73
N MET A 218 13.17 -10.02 12.20
CA MET A 218 14.40 -9.29 12.49
C MET A 218 14.07 -8.01 13.24
N VAL A 219 14.63 -7.82 14.43
CA VAL A 219 14.45 -6.59 15.21
C VAL A 219 15.82 -6.06 15.63
N GLY A 220 16.03 -4.77 15.43
CA GLY A 220 17.26 -4.09 15.81
C GLY A 220 17.10 -2.58 15.76
N VAL A 221 18.15 -1.86 16.14
CA VAL A 221 18.24 -0.41 15.96
C VAL A 221 19.54 -0.16 15.20
N MET A 222 19.46 0.58 14.11
CA MET A 222 20.62 1.04 13.33
C MET A 222 20.94 2.50 13.59
#